data_AF-A0A0Q7M7N6-F1
#
_entry.id   AF-A0A0Q7M7N6-F1
#
_cell.length_a   1.000
_cell.length_b   1.000
_cell.length_c   1.000
_cell.angle_alpha   90.00
_cell.angle_beta   90.00
_cell.angle_gamma   90.00
#
_symmetry.space_group_name_H-M   'P 1'
#
loop_
_entity.id
_entity.type
_entity.pdbx_description
1 polymer ?
#
loop_
_entity_poly.entity_id
_entity_poly.type
_entity_poly.pdbx_seq_one_letter_code
_entity_poly.pdbx_strand_id
1 'polypeptide(L)'
;MPEQVLTGRAVAFDPATHGFAFPNAFVNEVLTLPNGARITTAGRCGGMAYAALDYFLAGQPVPTWRSDLWTPSRVPPDSHWLAQLFTQRLRDSFFTGSAAKFVTWSMHSDDETWVFKGVTRWTKEEELPRLIASIDAGQPVVLGLVVARNLAAVGDNHQVIAYGYEQDRATGRTTVLIHDSNTPRKPVTLTSEADQHDWTASNGHAWRGFFLQDYTPRRPRVLTKKAPDGKDRVSTGDTVKLSHVWTGLTLHSHDLPYTHPGSDGLQQVTCFGGSDDNDRWLLVGTAGTPAGTDLRDGSVVRLRHVSTGRWLRSSAGVQSPLSHQQQVSASDTADAAADWRVEVVDARPWTAGARVRLVHVATDVALHSHRASDPRLTAHQQEVTGYRKRDVNDWWTVLELS
;
A
#
# COMPACT_ATOMS: atom_id res chain seq x y z
N MET A 1 6.94 48.21 7.84
CA MET A 1 6.12 47.15 7.20
C MET A 1 5.62 46.26 8.33
N PRO A 2 4.34 45.85 8.36
CA PRO A 2 3.89 44.93 9.40
C PRO A 2 4.65 43.61 9.21
N GLU A 3 5.36 43.20 10.24
CA GLU A 3 6.12 41.97 10.29
C GLU A 3 5.17 40.80 10.01
N GLN A 4 5.47 39.95 9.02
CA GLN A 4 4.66 38.78 8.74
C GLN A 4 4.60 37.90 10.00
N VAL A 5 3.42 37.86 10.63
CA VAL A 5 3.20 37.20 11.93
C VAL A 5 3.24 35.68 11.79
N LEU A 6 2.89 35.15 10.61
CA LEU A 6 2.91 33.73 10.28
C LEU A 6 3.95 33.44 9.20
N THR A 7 4.88 32.54 9.49
CA THR A 7 5.85 32.02 8.52
C THR A 7 5.71 30.51 8.43
N GLY A 8 5.61 29.95 7.23
CA GLY A 8 5.45 28.51 7.07
C GLY A 8 5.79 28.04 5.66
N ARG A 9 6.05 26.74 5.55
CA ARG A 9 6.36 26.07 4.28
C ARG A 9 5.92 24.63 4.33
N ALA A 10 5.51 24.11 3.17
CA ALA A 10 5.24 22.69 2.98
C ALA A 10 5.91 22.18 1.70
N VAL A 11 6.40 20.95 1.76
CA VAL A 11 6.76 20.13 0.62
C VAL A 11 5.46 19.62 -0.02
N ALA A 12 5.48 19.35 -1.33
CA ALA A 12 4.33 18.82 -2.09
C ALA A 12 3.98 17.35 -1.77
N PHE A 13 4.15 16.92 -0.52
CA PHE A 13 3.66 15.65 -0.02
C PHE A 13 2.21 15.81 0.44
N ASP A 14 1.28 15.14 -0.25
CA ASP A 14 -0.13 15.07 0.11
C ASP A 14 -0.48 13.71 0.76
N PRO A 15 -0.86 13.67 2.05
CA PRO A 15 -1.30 12.46 2.75
C PRO A 15 -2.44 11.69 2.06
N ALA A 16 -3.30 12.37 1.28
CA ALA A 16 -4.44 11.76 0.59
C ALA A 16 -4.06 10.88 -0.60
N THR A 17 -2.89 11.13 -1.20
CA THR A 17 -2.44 10.52 -2.46
C THR A 17 -1.08 9.82 -2.35
N HIS A 18 -0.21 10.26 -1.44
CA HIS A 18 1.12 9.68 -1.23
C HIS A 18 1.18 8.72 -0.03
N GLY A 19 0.16 8.74 0.84
CA GLY A 19 0.00 7.79 1.94
C GLY A 19 -0.86 6.59 1.55
N PHE A 20 -0.62 5.43 2.17
CA PHE A 20 -1.46 4.25 1.97
C PHE A 20 -2.88 4.49 2.52
N ALA A 21 -3.89 4.00 1.79
CA ALA A 21 -5.30 4.29 2.07
C ALA A 21 -5.95 3.43 3.18
N PHE A 22 -5.14 2.75 3.99
CA PHE A 22 -5.58 1.93 5.13
C PHE A 22 -4.72 2.23 6.36
N PRO A 23 -5.28 2.07 7.56
CA PRO A 23 -4.55 2.39 8.79
C PRO A 23 -3.48 1.34 9.09
N ASN A 24 -2.46 1.71 9.87
CA ASN A 24 -1.55 0.77 10.50
C ASN A 24 -2.30 -0.08 11.56
N ALA A 25 -2.92 -1.17 11.11
CA ALA A 25 -3.58 -2.17 11.95
C ALA A 25 -2.85 -3.52 11.96
N PHE A 26 -1.55 -3.50 11.62
CA PHE A 26 -0.71 -4.70 11.66
C PHE A 26 -0.45 -5.14 13.11
N VAL A 27 -0.13 -6.42 13.26
CA VAL A 27 0.31 -6.95 14.56
C VAL A 27 1.65 -6.37 14.96
N ASN A 28 1.86 -6.28 16.27
CA ASN A 28 3.11 -5.82 16.86
C ASN A 28 4.28 -6.75 16.46
N GLU A 29 5.43 -6.16 16.13
CA GLU A 29 6.66 -6.91 15.85
C GLU A 29 7.67 -6.74 16.97
N VAL A 30 8.41 -7.81 17.27
CA VAL A 30 9.55 -7.75 18.20
C VAL A 30 10.82 -7.55 17.40
N LEU A 31 11.46 -6.40 17.57
CA LEU A 31 12.69 -6.03 16.88
C LEU A 31 13.87 -6.06 17.84
N THR A 32 15.03 -6.46 17.34
CA THR A 32 16.31 -6.34 18.04
C THR A 32 17.07 -5.16 17.46
N LEU A 33 17.32 -4.16 18.29
CA LEU A 33 18.10 -2.97 17.92
C LEU A 33 19.59 -3.31 17.76
N PRO A 34 20.40 -2.47 17.07
CA PRO A 34 21.83 -2.70 16.90
C PRO A 34 22.61 -2.86 18.22
N ASN A 35 22.12 -2.28 19.31
CA ASN A 35 22.69 -2.41 20.65
C ASN A 35 22.25 -3.68 21.41
N GLY A 36 21.48 -4.57 20.78
CA GLY A 36 20.97 -5.81 21.37
C GLY A 36 19.66 -5.68 22.15
N ALA A 37 19.15 -4.46 22.37
CA ALA A 37 17.87 -4.27 23.06
C ALA A 37 16.70 -4.79 22.22
N ARG A 38 15.71 -5.41 22.86
CA ARG A 38 14.47 -5.86 22.21
C ARG A 38 13.35 -4.88 22.49
N ILE A 39 12.65 -4.47 21.43
CA ILE A 39 11.49 -3.60 21.50
C ILE A 39 10.31 -4.28 20.82
N THR A 40 9.10 -4.04 21.32
CA THR A 40 7.86 -4.47 20.68
C THR A 40 7.19 -3.23 20.09
N THR A 41 6.95 -3.16 18.79
CA THR A 41 6.36 -1.98 18.15
C THR A 41 4.84 -2.02 18.19
N ALA A 42 4.16 -0.87 18.21
CA ALA A 42 2.70 -0.76 18.03
C ALA A 42 2.29 -0.89 16.54
N GLY A 43 2.69 -2.00 15.90
CA GLY A 43 2.48 -2.28 14.47
C GLY A 43 3.68 -1.87 13.60
N ARG A 44 3.41 -1.42 12.37
CA ARG A 44 4.42 -1.18 11.31
C ARG A 44 4.49 0.27 10.83
N CYS A 45 4.16 1.25 11.67
CA CYS A 45 4.13 2.68 11.31
C CYS A 45 5.44 3.17 10.67
N GLY A 46 6.61 2.83 11.23
CA GLY A 46 7.91 3.17 10.64
C GLY A 46 8.11 2.61 9.24
N GLY A 47 7.69 1.35 9.02
CA GLY A 47 7.75 0.72 7.71
C GLY A 47 6.81 1.36 6.69
N MET A 48 5.61 1.74 7.11
CA MET A 48 4.64 2.44 6.27
C MET A 48 5.10 3.85 5.92
N ALA A 49 5.64 4.60 6.89
CA ALA A 49 6.20 5.94 6.66
C ALA A 49 7.39 5.91 5.70
N TYR A 50 8.36 5.01 5.92
CA TYR A 50 9.51 4.86 5.02
C TYR A 50 9.09 4.44 3.62
N ALA A 51 8.15 3.50 3.50
CA ALA A 51 7.63 3.09 2.20
C ALA A 51 6.88 4.22 1.49
N ALA A 52 5.98 4.95 2.17
CA ALA A 52 5.28 6.08 1.56
C ALA A 52 6.26 7.15 1.05
N LEU A 53 7.33 7.42 1.81
CA LEU A 53 8.38 8.34 1.41
C LEU A 53 9.19 7.81 0.21
N ASP A 54 9.48 6.50 0.15
CA ASP A 54 10.13 5.87 -1.02
C ASP A 54 9.33 6.08 -2.32
N TYR A 55 7.99 5.92 -2.26
CA TYR A 55 7.10 6.17 -3.40
C TYR A 55 7.05 7.66 -3.78
N PHE A 56 6.89 8.55 -2.81
CA PHE A 56 6.88 9.99 -3.04
C PHE A 56 8.16 10.47 -3.73
N LEU A 57 9.33 10.11 -3.19
CA LEU A 57 10.62 10.54 -3.75
C LEU A 57 10.90 9.93 -5.12
N ALA A 58 10.34 8.76 -5.42
CA ALA A 58 10.42 8.14 -6.74
C ALA A 58 9.42 8.73 -7.76
N GLY A 59 8.52 9.63 -7.33
CA GLY A 59 7.43 10.15 -8.16
C GLY A 59 6.44 9.06 -8.59
N GLN A 60 6.27 8.02 -7.76
CA GLN A 60 5.41 6.87 -8.06
C GLN A 60 4.17 6.88 -7.17
N PRO A 61 2.97 6.57 -7.71
CA PRO A 61 1.77 6.47 -6.90
C PRO A 61 1.83 5.24 -6.00
N VAL A 62 1.31 5.38 -4.78
CA VAL A 62 0.97 4.22 -3.95
C VAL A 62 -0.35 3.60 -4.43
N PRO A 63 -0.60 2.30 -4.22
CA PRO A 63 -1.92 1.72 -4.45
C PRO A 63 -2.98 2.39 -3.56
N THR A 64 -4.15 2.68 -4.14
CA THR A 64 -5.31 3.30 -3.44
C THR A 64 -6.20 2.29 -2.71
N TRP A 65 -5.68 1.09 -2.48
CA TRP A 65 -6.34 -0.02 -1.81
C TRP A 65 -6.84 0.36 -0.41
N ARG A 66 -8.13 0.11 -0.18
CA ARG A 66 -8.80 0.42 1.09
C ARG A 66 -8.75 -0.75 2.06
N SER A 67 -8.91 -0.46 3.34
CA SER A 67 -8.87 -1.45 4.41
C SER A 67 -9.94 -2.54 4.30
N ASP A 68 -11.09 -2.24 3.71
CA ASP A 68 -12.20 -3.20 3.53
C ASP A 68 -11.86 -4.35 2.57
N LEU A 69 -10.85 -4.19 1.69
CA LEU A 69 -10.32 -5.28 0.87
C LEU A 69 -9.84 -6.46 1.73
N TRP A 70 -9.30 -6.20 2.92
CA TRP A 70 -8.76 -7.23 3.81
C TRP A 70 -9.58 -7.40 5.08
N THR A 71 -10.90 -7.18 5.00
CA THR A 71 -11.82 -7.49 6.10
C THR A 71 -11.69 -8.97 6.51
N PRO A 72 -11.58 -9.30 7.82
CA PRO A 72 -11.71 -8.42 8.98
C PRO A 72 -10.41 -7.76 9.47
N SER A 73 -9.24 -8.20 9.00
CA SER A 73 -7.93 -7.73 9.48
C SER A 73 -7.65 -6.26 9.15
N ARG A 74 -8.31 -5.69 8.12
CA ARG A 74 -8.16 -4.29 7.65
C ARG A 74 -6.78 -3.94 7.06
N VAL A 75 -5.86 -4.90 7.02
CA VAL A 75 -4.51 -4.80 6.46
C VAL A 75 -4.20 -6.06 5.65
N PRO A 76 -3.30 -5.99 4.65
CA PRO A 76 -2.89 -7.17 3.91
C PRO A 76 -2.22 -8.21 4.83
N PRO A 77 -2.35 -9.52 4.55
CA PRO A 77 -1.70 -10.56 5.35
C PRO A 77 -0.18 -10.47 5.22
N ASP A 78 0.58 -11.01 6.17
CA ASP A 78 2.05 -10.93 6.21
C ASP A 78 2.75 -11.54 4.98
N SER A 79 2.09 -12.46 4.30
CA SER A 79 2.61 -13.05 3.07
C SER A 79 2.46 -12.10 1.85
N HIS A 80 1.60 -11.10 1.92
CA HIS A 80 1.39 -10.12 0.86
C HIS A 80 2.64 -9.27 0.65
N TRP A 81 2.99 -8.94 -0.60
CA TRP A 81 4.22 -8.21 -0.90
C TRP A 81 4.31 -6.86 -0.19
N LEU A 82 3.18 -6.15 -0.09
CA LEU A 82 3.09 -4.85 0.60
C LEU A 82 3.35 -4.97 2.11
N ALA A 83 2.86 -6.03 2.76
CA ALA A 83 3.15 -6.30 4.16
C ALA A 83 4.63 -6.61 4.37
N GLN A 84 5.23 -7.42 3.49
CA GLN A 84 6.67 -7.71 3.52
C GLN A 84 7.53 -6.47 3.30
N LEU A 85 7.11 -5.56 2.40
CA LEU A 85 7.75 -4.27 2.22
C LEU A 85 7.75 -3.47 3.53
N PHE A 86 6.60 -3.38 4.21
CA PHE A 86 6.52 -2.66 5.48
C PHE A 86 7.38 -3.30 6.56
N THR A 87 7.41 -4.63 6.70
CA THR A 87 8.33 -5.31 7.63
C THR A 87 9.79 -5.03 7.29
N GLN A 88 10.17 -5.01 6.01
CA GLN A 88 11.52 -4.68 5.58
C GLN A 88 11.88 -3.23 5.94
N ARG A 89 11.02 -2.26 5.62
CA ARG A 89 11.25 -0.84 5.91
C ARG A 89 11.14 -0.51 7.39
N LEU A 90 10.34 -1.26 8.16
CA LEU A 90 10.28 -1.15 9.61
C LEU A 90 11.64 -1.51 10.21
N ARG A 91 12.21 -2.66 9.81
CA ARG A 91 13.57 -3.04 10.23
C ARG A 91 14.58 -1.97 9.86
N ASP A 92 14.56 -1.48 8.62
CA ASP A 92 15.47 -0.40 8.20
C ASP A 92 15.35 0.82 9.11
N SER A 93 14.13 1.21 9.50
CA SER A 93 13.92 2.38 10.35
C SER A 93 14.50 2.25 11.76
N PHE A 94 14.57 1.02 12.28
CA PHE A 94 15.21 0.71 13.56
C PHE A 94 16.69 0.33 13.43
N PHE A 95 17.21 0.20 12.21
CA PHE A 95 18.62 -0.07 11.91
C PHE A 95 19.38 1.20 11.49
N THR A 96 19.09 2.31 12.18
CA THR A 96 19.72 3.61 12.00
C THR A 96 20.34 4.11 13.29
N GLY A 97 21.27 5.07 13.21
CA GLY A 97 21.89 5.66 14.40
C GLY A 97 20.86 6.42 15.25
N SER A 98 20.00 7.20 14.59
CA SER A 98 18.89 7.92 15.22
C SER A 98 17.88 7.03 15.93
N ALA A 99 17.68 5.77 15.53
CA ALA A 99 16.73 4.86 16.20
C ALA A 99 17.08 4.59 17.67
N ALA A 100 18.36 4.73 18.06
CA ALA A 100 18.76 4.64 19.46
C ALA A 100 18.05 5.69 20.34
N LYS A 101 17.63 6.83 19.76
CA LYS A 101 16.87 7.87 20.45
C LYS A 101 15.52 7.37 20.99
N PHE A 102 14.89 6.37 20.36
CA PHE A 102 13.67 5.78 20.93
C PHE A 102 13.91 5.16 22.30
N VAL A 103 15.10 4.63 22.57
CA VAL A 103 15.43 4.10 23.90
C VAL A 103 15.93 5.22 24.81
N THR A 104 16.92 6.00 24.35
CA THR A 104 17.57 7.00 25.21
C THR A 104 16.63 8.12 25.62
N TRP A 105 15.73 8.57 24.74
CA TRP A 105 14.77 9.63 25.05
C TRP A 105 13.62 9.13 25.92
N SER A 106 13.17 7.90 25.71
CA SER A 106 12.14 7.28 26.55
C SER A 106 12.59 7.13 28.00
N MET A 107 13.89 6.94 28.23
CA MET A 107 14.50 6.85 29.56
C MET A 107 14.96 8.20 30.11
N HIS A 108 14.83 9.30 29.37
CA HIS A 108 15.29 10.62 29.79
C HIS A 108 14.18 11.43 30.49
N SER A 109 14.58 12.34 31.37
CA SER A 109 13.67 13.28 32.04
C SER A 109 13.08 14.28 31.06
N ASP A 110 11.86 14.76 31.34
CA ASP A 110 11.33 15.97 30.71
C ASP A 110 11.83 17.24 31.37
N ASP A 111 12.00 17.17 32.68
CA ASP A 111 12.43 18.30 33.49
C ASP A 111 13.90 18.54 33.26
N GLU A 112 14.21 19.80 32.95
CA GLU A 112 15.58 20.26 32.81
C GLU A 112 16.29 20.31 34.18
N THR A 113 17.59 20.07 34.13
CA THR A 113 18.49 20.47 35.21
C THR A 113 19.44 21.53 34.66
N TRP A 114 20.17 22.20 35.56
CA TRP A 114 21.18 23.19 35.16
C TRP A 114 22.28 22.64 34.23
N VAL A 115 22.42 21.30 34.13
CA VAL A 115 23.44 20.62 33.29
C VAL A 115 22.83 19.88 32.09
N PHE A 116 21.61 19.35 32.21
CA PHE A 116 21.03 18.44 31.22
C PHE A 116 19.69 18.95 30.69
N LYS A 117 19.55 19.03 29.36
CA LYS A 117 18.29 19.36 28.68
C LYS A 117 17.31 18.19 28.78
N GLY A 118 16.04 18.50 29.04
CA GLY A 118 14.96 17.52 28.91
C GLY A 118 14.51 17.29 27.46
N VAL A 119 13.67 16.27 27.24
CA VAL A 119 13.16 15.87 25.91
C VAL A 119 12.46 17.02 25.16
N THR A 120 11.67 17.82 25.88
CA THR A 120 10.99 19.01 25.32
C THR A 120 12.00 19.97 24.68
N ARG A 121 13.09 20.25 25.39
CA ARG A 121 14.10 21.24 24.97
C ARG A 121 14.97 20.70 23.83
N TRP A 122 15.32 19.41 23.84
CA TRP A 122 15.94 18.76 22.67
C TRP A 122 15.07 18.86 21.42
N THR A 123 13.76 18.62 21.56
CA THR A 123 12.84 18.75 20.44
C THR A 123 12.80 20.19 19.90
N LYS A 124 12.56 21.16 20.78
CA LYS A 124 12.35 22.57 20.38
C LYS A 124 13.63 23.27 19.92
N GLU A 125 14.77 22.99 20.53
CA GLU A 125 16.02 23.72 20.25
C GLU A 125 16.95 23.03 19.27
N GLU A 126 16.85 21.71 19.11
CA GLU A 126 17.80 20.94 18.30
C GLU A 126 17.13 20.27 17.10
N GLU A 127 16.00 19.59 17.31
CA GLU A 127 15.33 18.85 16.24
C GLU A 127 14.41 19.73 15.39
N LEU A 128 13.66 20.65 15.99
CA LEU A 128 12.75 21.56 15.27
C LEU A 128 13.50 22.47 14.26
N PRO A 129 14.64 23.11 14.59
CA PRO A 129 15.40 23.86 13.59
C PRO A 129 15.89 23.00 12.43
N ARG A 130 16.26 21.74 12.69
CA ARG A 130 16.68 20.79 11.66
C ARG A 130 15.51 20.36 10.77
N LEU A 131 14.33 20.15 11.35
CA LEU A 131 13.09 19.91 10.60
C LEU A 131 12.80 21.08 9.66
N ILE A 132 12.79 22.30 10.19
CA ILE A 132 12.53 23.53 9.42
C ILE A 132 13.52 23.64 8.25
N ALA A 133 14.83 23.51 8.53
CA ALA A 133 15.86 23.57 7.50
C ALA A 133 15.66 22.50 6.40
N SER A 134 15.21 21.29 6.76
CA SER A 134 14.93 20.23 5.78
C SER A 134 13.72 20.56 4.92
N ILE A 135 12.62 21.04 5.52
CA ILE A 135 11.43 21.46 4.77
C ILE A 135 11.76 22.65 3.85
N ASP A 136 12.60 23.57 4.31
CA ASP A 136 13.10 24.68 3.49
C ASP A 136 13.98 24.24 2.32
N ALA A 137 14.67 23.11 2.47
CA ALA A 137 15.37 22.45 1.38
C ALA A 137 14.43 21.61 0.47
N GLY A 138 13.12 21.63 0.72
CA GLY A 138 12.13 20.85 -0.04
C GLY A 138 12.14 19.36 0.29
N GLN A 139 12.71 18.96 1.43
CA GLN A 139 12.90 17.57 1.83
C GLN A 139 11.98 17.21 3.01
N PRO A 140 10.95 16.37 2.82
CA PRO A 140 10.16 15.85 3.92
C PRO A 140 11.01 14.85 4.72
N VAL A 141 10.73 14.73 6.02
CA VAL A 141 11.53 13.92 6.94
C VAL A 141 10.67 12.94 7.71
N VAL A 142 11.24 11.79 8.08
CA VAL A 142 10.60 10.90 9.04
C VAL A 142 10.93 11.38 10.44
N LEU A 143 9.91 11.50 11.29
CA LEU A 143 10.06 11.83 12.70
C LEU A 143 9.82 10.58 13.55
N GLY A 144 10.66 10.40 14.56
CA GLY A 144 10.35 9.55 15.70
C GLY A 144 9.65 10.37 16.77
N LEU A 145 8.40 10.06 17.06
CA LEU A 145 7.59 10.69 18.10
C LEU A 145 7.75 9.92 19.42
N VAL A 146 7.95 10.65 20.51
CA VAL A 146 8.23 10.08 21.83
C VAL A 146 7.07 10.35 22.78
N VAL A 147 6.53 9.29 23.37
CA VAL A 147 5.54 9.34 24.46
C VAL A 147 5.98 8.52 25.66
N ALA A 148 6.75 7.44 25.41
CA ALA A 148 7.21 6.52 26.44
C ALA A 148 8.10 7.22 27.48
N ARG A 149 7.99 6.78 28.74
CA ARG A 149 8.78 7.30 29.88
C ARG A 149 9.65 6.23 30.56
N ASN A 150 9.69 5.03 29.98
CA ASN A 150 10.48 3.92 30.46
C ASN A 150 10.67 2.90 29.32
N LEU A 151 11.56 1.92 29.53
CA LEU A 151 11.89 0.92 28.52
C LEU A 151 10.70 0.03 28.14
N ALA A 152 9.81 -0.29 29.08
CA ALA A 152 8.66 -1.16 28.85
C ALA A 152 7.61 -0.52 27.92
N ALA A 153 7.56 0.82 27.88
CA ALA A 153 6.64 1.59 27.05
C ALA A 153 7.24 2.06 25.71
N VAL A 154 8.51 1.73 25.38
CA VAL A 154 9.18 2.21 24.15
C VAL A 154 8.39 1.87 22.88
N GLY A 155 7.59 0.80 22.91
CA GLY A 155 6.70 0.39 21.84
C GLY A 155 5.56 1.37 21.51
N ASP A 156 5.21 2.24 22.45
CA ASP A 156 4.16 3.25 22.31
C ASP A 156 4.65 4.49 21.56
N ASN A 157 5.97 4.61 21.36
CA ASN A 157 6.53 5.61 20.47
C ASN A 157 6.09 5.35 19.02
N HIS A 158 6.11 6.41 18.20
CA HIS A 158 5.50 6.37 16.87
C HIS A 158 6.39 6.98 15.81
N GLN A 159 6.11 6.68 14.54
CA GLN A 159 6.87 7.19 13.41
C GLN A 159 5.91 7.79 12.37
N VAL A 160 6.22 9.01 11.92
CA VAL A 160 5.39 9.79 10.99
C VAL A 160 6.27 10.52 9.98
N ILE A 161 5.70 11.00 8.87
CA ILE A 161 6.42 11.87 7.93
C ILE A 161 6.01 13.32 8.24
N ALA A 162 6.97 14.19 8.52
CA ALA A 162 6.74 15.63 8.51
C ALA A 162 7.04 16.20 7.12
N TYR A 163 6.10 16.98 6.61
CA TYR A 163 6.19 17.57 5.28
C TYR A 163 5.96 19.08 5.26
N GLY A 164 5.69 19.71 6.40
CA GLY A 164 5.58 21.15 6.47
C GLY A 164 5.55 21.67 7.89
N TYR A 165 5.61 22.99 8.04
CA TYR A 165 5.47 23.66 9.31
C TYR A 165 4.87 25.06 9.12
N GLU A 166 4.32 25.58 10.22
CA GLU A 166 3.86 26.95 10.40
C GLU A 166 4.35 27.44 11.76
N GLN A 167 4.83 28.68 11.82
CA GLN A 167 5.24 29.35 13.05
C GLN A 167 4.54 30.70 13.15
N ASP A 168 3.92 30.93 14.31
CA ASP A 168 3.41 32.22 14.72
C ASP A 168 4.45 32.89 15.62
N ARG A 169 5.06 33.96 15.12
CA ARG A 169 6.10 34.68 15.87
C ARG A 169 5.55 35.50 17.03
N ALA A 170 4.26 35.85 17.02
CA ALA A 170 3.66 36.64 18.10
C ALA A 170 3.36 35.78 19.33
N THR A 171 2.93 34.54 19.13
CA THR A 171 2.60 33.60 20.20
C THR A 171 3.74 32.62 20.51
N GLY A 172 4.67 32.45 19.58
CA GLY A 172 5.70 31.40 19.63
C GLY A 172 5.15 30.01 19.29
N ARG A 173 3.88 29.93 18.85
CA ARG A 173 3.23 28.68 18.43
C ARG A 173 3.92 28.09 17.23
N THR A 174 4.23 26.80 17.30
CA THR A 174 4.70 26.02 16.16
C THR A 174 3.71 24.91 15.84
N THR A 175 3.36 24.78 14.56
CA THR A 175 2.56 23.68 14.02
C THR A 175 3.37 22.95 12.97
N VAL A 176 3.50 21.62 13.09
CA VAL A 176 4.14 20.75 12.11
C VAL A 176 3.06 19.95 11.39
N LEU A 177 3.09 19.98 10.07
CA LEU A 177 2.22 19.19 9.20
C LEU A 177 2.81 17.79 9.03
N ILE A 178 2.06 16.76 9.42
CA ILE A 178 2.50 15.37 9.41
C ILE A 178 1.53 14.43 8.66
N HIS A 179 2.09 13.39 8.06
CA HIS A 179 1.38 12.20 7.60
C HIS A 179 1.54 11.10 8.64
N ASP A 180 0.41 10.71 9.24
CA ASP A 180 0.33 9.63 10.21
C ASP A 180 -0.40 8.42 9.59
N SER A 181 0.27 7.27 9.51
CA SER A 181 -0.32 6.03 8.97
C SER A 181 -1.47 5.49 9.82
N ASN A 182 -1.71 5.98 11.03
CA ASN A 182 -2.91 5.68 11.82
C ASN A 182 -4.12 6.53 11.38
N THR A 183 -3.90 7.62 10.64
CA THR A 183 -4.94 8.55 10.16
C THR A 183 -4.91 8.65 8.63
N PRO A 184 -5.21 7.56 7.91
CA PRO A 184 -5.00 7.47 6.46
C PRO A 184 -5.80 8.51 5.68
N ARG A 185 -5.19 8.99 4.59
CA ARG A 185 -5.72 9.99 3.65
C ARG A 185 -6.05 11.36 4.24
N LYS A 186 -5.64 11.66 5.47
CA LYS A 186 -5.91 12.96 6.12
C LYS A 186 -4.60 13.59 6.60
N PRO A 187 -4.48 14.93 6.52
CA PRO A 187 -3.40 15.62 7.21
C PRO A 187 -3.62 15.53 8.73
N VAL A 188 -2.51 15.40 9.46
CA VAL A 188 -2.47 15.54 10.92
C VAL A 188 -1.48 16.67 11.24
N THR A 189 -1.71 17.40 12.32
CA THR A 189 -0.82 18.49 12.76
C THR A 189 -0.32 18.21 14.16
N LEU A 190 0.97 18.44 14.42
CA LEU A 190 1.54 18.51 15.77
C LEU A 190 1.71 19.98 16.16
N THR A 191 1.12 20.41 17.25
CA THR A 191 1.19 21.81 17.71
C THR A 191 1.81 21.90 19.10
N SER A 192 2.65 22.90 19.32
CA SER A 192 3.16 23.26 20.64
C SER A 192 3.32 24.77 20.75
N GLU A 193 2.84 25.35 21.86
CA GLU A 193 3.12 26.74 22.23
C GLU A 193 4.55 26.90 22.77
N ALA A 194 5.06 28.12 22.91
CA ALA A 194 6.42 28.37 23.38
C ALA A 194 6.71 27.76 24.76
N ASP A 195 5.78 27.91 25.69
CA ASP A 195 5.85 27.45 27.10
C ASP A 195 5.26 26.05 27.33
N GLN A 196 4.58 25.47 26.34
CA GLN A 196 3.99 24.13 26.46
C GLN A 196 5.07 23.05 26.42
N HIS A 197 5.03 22.08 27.35
CA HIS A 197 5.99 20.97 27.35
C HIS A 197 5.76 19.96 26.22
N ASP A 198 4.49 19.66 25.95
CA ASP A 198 4.09 18.61 25.01
C ASP A 198 3.73 19.17 23.62
N TRP A 199 3.62 18.25 22.67
CA TRP A 199 3.11 18.46 21.33
C TRP A 199 1.75 17.78 21.18
N THR A 200 0.72 18.56 20.88
CA THR A 200 -0.65 18.06 20.69
C THR A 200 -0.89 17.73 19.22
N ALA A 201 -1.24 16.49 18.93
CA ALA A 201 -1.66 16.04 17.62
C ALA A 201 -3.15 16.28 17.38
N SER A 202 -3.54 16.72 16.18
CA SER A 202 -4.95 16.97 15.84
C SER A 202 -5.83 15.71 15.83
N ASN A 203 -5.22 14.52 15.87
CA ASN A 203 -5.92 13.24 16.02
C ASN A 203 -6.05 12.78 17.48
N GLY A 204 -5.75 13.65 18.47
CA GLY A 204 -6.03 13.44 19.89
C GLY A 204 -4.87 12.89 20.72
N HIS A 205 -3.71 12.61 20.10
CA HIS A 205 -2.52 12.17 20.82
C HIS A 205 -1.71 13.36 21.35
N ALA A 206 -1.02 13.17 22.48
CA ALA A 206 -0.01 14.09 22.99
C ALA A 206 1.36 13.39 23.01
N TRP A 207 2.39 14.12 22.60
CA TRP A 207 3.76 13.63 22.48
C TRP A 207 4.71 14.50 23.30
N ARG A 208 5.62 13.88 24.05
CA ARG A 208 6.64 14.59 24.85
C ARG A 208 7.65 15.34 23.97
N GLY A 209 7.85 14.84 22.75
CA GLY A 209 8.81 15.39 21.82
C GLY A 209 8.94 14.55 20.56
N PHE A 210 9.82 14.98 19.67
CA PHE A 210 10.18 14.25 18.47
C PHE A 210 11.63 14.48 18.09
N PHE A 211 12.17 13.58 17.27
CA PHE A 211 13.47 13.74 16.63
C PHE A 211 13.42 13.37 15.16
N LEU A 212 14.34 13.94 14.37
CA LEU A 212 14.53 13.53 12.98
C LEU A 212 15.16 12.14 12.94
N GLN A 213 14.48 11.22 12.27
CA GLN A 213 14.99 9.88 12.03
C GLN A 213 15.80 9.88 10.73
N ASP A 214 16.98 9.26 10.79
CA ASP A 214 17.80 9.02 9.60
C ASP A 214 16.99 8.20 8.62
N TYR A 215 17.04 8.52 7.33
CA TYR A 215 16.29 7.83 6.31
C TYR A 215 17.18 7.62 5.09
N THR A 216 17.18 6.39 4.57
CA THR A 216 17.84 6.05 3.31
C THR A 216 16.78 5.63 2.30
N PRO A 217 16.62 6.37 1.18
CA PRO A 217 15.64 6.03 0.15
C PRO A 217 15.88 4.65 -0.44
N ARG A 218 14.79 3.92 -0.71
CA ARG A 218 14.81 2.72 -1.56
C ARG A 218 13.91 2.91 -2.77
N ARG A 219 14.28 2.30 -3.89
CA ARG A 219 13.39 2.27 -5.05
C ARG A 219 12.21 1.33 -4.75
N PRO A 220 10.97 1.83 -4.76
CA PRO A 220 9.81 0.99 -4.51
C PRO A 220 9.50 0.10 -5.71
N ARG A 221 8.76 -0.99 -5.45
CA ARG A 221 8.15 -1.79 -6.50
C ARG A 221 6.99 -0.99 -7.11
N VAL A 222 7.06 -0.68 -8.39
CA VAL A 222 5.95 -0.04 -9.11
C VAL A 222 5.05 -1.13 -9.68
N LEU A 223 3.74 -1.06 -9.40
CA LEU A 223 2.72 -1.97 -9.98
C LEU A 223 1.61 -1.23 -10.74
N THR A 224 1.49 0.08 -10.52
CA THR A 224 0.54 0.94 -11.20
C THR A 224 1.21 2.25 -11.54
N LYS A 225 0.94 2.76 -12.74
CA LYS A 225 1.36 4.10 -13.16
C LYS A 225 0.27 5.12 -12.85
N LYS A 226 -0.97 4.65 -12.69
CA LYS A 226 -2.17 5.49 -12.47
C LYS A 226 -3.17 4.72 -11.59
N ALA A 227 -3.03 4.87 -10.28
CA ALA A 227 -3.98 4.29 -9.34
C ALA A 227 -5.35 5.03 -9.47
N PRO A 228 -6.48 4.33 -9.65
CA PRO A 228 -7.80 4.96 -9.70
C PRO A 228 -8.27 5.41 -8.31
N ASP A 229 -9.25 6.32 -8.24
CA ASP A 229 -10.00 6.48 -6.99
C ASP A 229 -10.87 5.24 -6.77
N GLY A 230 -10.97 4.76 -5.54
CA GLY A 230 -11.74 3.55 -5.24
C GLY A 230 -13.24 3.63 -5.59
N LYS A 231 -13.76 4.84 -5.84
CA LYS A 231 -15.14 5.09 -6.27
C LYS A 231 -15.34 5.09 -7.79
N ASP A 232 -14.26 5.13 -8.58
CA ASP A 232 -14.35 5.14 -10.03
C ASP A 232 -15.13 3.91 -10.53
N ARG A 233 -16.08 4.14 -11.44
CA ARG A 233 -16.89 3.06 -12.04
C ARG A 233 -16.05 2.31 -13.06
N VAL A 234 -16.23 1.00 -13.10
CA VAL A 234 -15.65 0.13 -14.13
C VAL A 234 -16.72 -0.17 -15.17
N SER A 235 -16.40 0.04 -16.43
CA SER A 235 -17.30 -0.08 -17.58
C SER A 235 -16.72 -0.98 -18.67
N THR A 236 -17.58 -1.44 -19.57
CA THR A 236 -17.11 -2.01 -20.85
C THR A 236 -16.31 -0.96 -21.63
N GLY A 237 -15.27 -1.37 -22.34
CA GLY A 237 -14.35 -0.48 -23.04
C GLY A 237 -13.17 0.00 -22.19
N ASP A 238 -13.24 -0.12 -20.86
CA ASP A 238 -12.13 0.24 -19.98
C ASP A 238 -10.97 -0.75 -20.10
N THR A 239 -9.75 -0.25 -19.99
CA THR A 239 -8.57 -1.08 -19.79
C THR A 239 -8.20 -1.10 -18.31
N VAL A 240 -8.04 -2.31 -17.76
CA VAL A 240 -7.75 -2.52 -16.34
C VAL A 240 -6.46 -3.31 -16.13
N LYS A 241 -5.79 -3.05 -15.00
CA LYS A 241 -4.91 -4.02 -14.33
C LYS A 241 -5.63 -4.59 -13.13
N LEU A 242 -5.79 -5.91 -13.08
CA LEU A 242 -6.44 -6.59 -11.95
C LEU A 242 -5.38 -7.15 -11.00
N SER A 243 -5.50 -6.85 -9.71
CA SER A 243 -4.64 -7.38 -8.66
C SER A 243 -5.35 -8.45 -7.86
N HIS A 244 -4.70 -9.58 -7.64
CA HIS A 244 -5.14 -10.62 -6.71
C HIS A 244 -5.03 -10.10 -5.27
N VAL A 245 -6.12 -10.11 -4.50
CA VAL A 245 -6.25 -9.38 -3.23
C VAL A 245 -5.27 -9.84 -2.15
N TRP A 246 -4.92 -11.14 -2.10
CA TRP A 246 -4.12 -11.70 -1.00
C TRP A 246 -2.64 -11.81 -1.29
N THR A 247 -2.25 -11.80 -2.56
CA THR A 247 -0.83 -11.77 -2.93
C THR A 247 -0.40 -10.38 -3.37
N GLY A 248 -1.31 -9.58 -3.93
CA GLY A 248 -1.09 -8.25 -4.48
C GLY A 248 -0.44 -8.24 -5.86
N LEU A 249 -0.37 -9.40 -6.53
CA LEU A 249 0.20 -9.58 -7.85
C LEU A 249 -0.86 -9.37 -8.93
N THR A 250 -0.44 -9.04 -10.15
CA THR A 250 -1.33 -8.65 -11.24
C THR A 250 -1.65 -9.81 -12.18
N LEU A 251 -2.90 -9.88 -12.67
CA LEU A 251 -3.27 -10.79 -13.75
C LEU A 251 -2.45 -10.45 -15.00
N HIS A 252 -1.75 -11.44 -15.54
CA HIS A 252 -0.70 -11.25 -16.54
C HIS A 252 -0.78 -12.31 -17.63
N SER A 253 -0.29 -11.98 -18.83
CA SER A 253 -0.08 -12.95 -19.90
C SER A 253 1.10 -12.56 -20.79
N HIS A 254 1.71 -13.52 -21.48
CA HIS A 254 2.90 -13.31 -22.31
C HIS A 254 2.95 -14.33 -23.45
N ASP A 255 3.79 -14.13 -24.48
CA ASP A 255 3.87 -15.02 -25.66
C ASP A 255 4.54 -16.39 -25.41
N LEU A 256 4.36 -16.95 -24.22
CA LEU A 256 4.70 -18.34 -23.90
C LEU A 256 3.43 -19.18 -23.84
N PRO A 257 3.36 -20.33 -24.52
CA PRO A 257 2.26 -21.28 -24.38
C PRO A 257 2.44 -22.19 -23.16
N TYR A 258 1.37 -22.83 -22.69
CA TYR A 258 1.48 -23.97 -21.79
C TYR A 258 2.12 -25.15 -22.54
N THR A 259 3.07 -25.81 -21.90
CA THR A 259 3.83 -26.93 -22.50
C THR A 259 3.79 -28.20 -21.65
N HIS A 260 3.01 -28.23 -20.57
CA HIS A 260 2.86 -29.42 -19.74
C HIS A 260 1.94 -30.47 -20.40
N PRO A 261 2.11 -31.76 -20.06
CA PRO A 261 1.23 -32.82 -20.55
C PRO A 261 -0.24 -32.55 -20.20
N GLY A 262 -1.14 -32.72 -21.17
CA GLY A 262 -2.58 -32.51 -20.98
C GLY A 262 -3.04 -31.05 -21.00
N SER A 263 -2.14 -30.09 -21.25
CA SER A 263 -2.52 -28.69 -21.50
C SER A 263 -3.26 -28.52 -22.83
N ASP A 264 -3.95 -27.40 -22.97
CA ASP A 264 -4.55 -26.97 -24.25
C ASP A 264 -3.52 -26.38 -25.24
N GLY A 265 -2.24 -26.25 -24.85
CA GLY A 265 -1.18 -25.64 -25.66
C GLY A 265 -1.35 -24.13 -25.91
N LEU A 266 -2.32 -23.49 -25.26
CA LEU A 266 -2.64 -22.07 -25.46
C LEU A 266 -1.73 -21.17 -24.62
N GLN A 267 -1.83 -19.86 -24.85
CA GLN A 267 -1.02 -18.85 -24.19
C GLN A 267 -1.23 -18.88 -22.66
N GLN A 268 -0.12 -18.82 -21.93
CA GLN A 268 -0.11 -18.83 -20.47
C GLN A 268 -0.78 -17.59 -19.88
N VAL A 269 -1.47 -17.80 -18.76
CA VAL A 269 -1.98 -16.73 -17.89
C VAL A 269 -1.43 -16.96 -16.48
N THR A 270 -0.91 -15.91 -15.88
CA THR A 270 -0.14 -15.97 -14.62
C THR A 270 -0.46 -14.75 -13.75
N CYS A 271 0.06 -14.76 -12.52
CA CYS A 271 0.05 -13.61 -11.63
C CYS A 271 1.48 -13.06 -11.49
N PHE A 272 1.70 -11.83 -11.94
CA PHE A 272 3.04 -11.26 -12.09
C PHE A 272 3.46 -10.36 -10.92
N GLY A 273 4.76 -10.46 -10.62
CA GLY A 273 5.45 -9.76 -9.54
C GLY A 273 6.00 -8.38 -9.90
N GLY A 274 5.89 -7.92 -11.15
CA GLY A 274 6.42 -6.64 -11.61
C GLY A 274 5.32 -5.73 -12.16
N SER A 275 5.71 -4.58 -12.68
CA SER A 275 4.83 -3.75 -13.52
C SER A 275 5.21 -3.98 -14.97
N ASP A 276 4.27 -4.48 -15.75
CA ASP A 276 4.42 -4.68 -17.19
C ASP A 276 3.17 -4.15 -17.92
N ASP A 277 3.30 -3.78 -19.19
CA ASP A 277 2.12 -3.44 -20.00
C ASP A 277 1.31 -4.71 -20.35
N ASN A 278 1.92 -5.90 -20.22
CA ASN A 278 1.30 -7.23 -20.25
C ASN A 278 0.38 -7.56 -19.05
N ASP A 279 0.19 -6.62 -18.13
CA ASP A 279 -0.82 -6.74 -17.06
C ASP A 279 -2.18 -6.15 -17.48
N ARG A 280 -2.29 -5.59 -18.69
CA ARG A 280 -3.45 -4.81 -19.13
C ARG A 280 -4.48 -5.66 -19.86
N TRP A 281 -5.73 -5.53 -19.44
CA TRP A 281 -6.87 -6.25 -19.99
C TRP A 281 -7.99 -5.28 -20.36
N LEU A 282 -8.42 -5.31 -21.61
CA LEU A 282 -9.60 -4.57 -22.08
C LEU A 282 -10.86 -5.36 -21.70
N LEU A 283 -11.78 -4.69 -21.01
CA LEU A 283 -13.08 -5.26 -20.65
C LEU A 283 -14.06 -5.09 -21.82
N VAL A 284 -14.58 -6.20 -22.36
CA VAL A 284 -15.52 -6.19 -23.47
C VAL A 284 -16.82 -6.85 -23.04
N GLY A 285 -17.95 -6.18 -23.25
CA GLY A 285 -19.25 -6.77 -22.97
C GLY A 285 -19.60 -7.90 -23.95
N THR A 286 -20.57 -8.73 -23.58
CA THR A 286 -21.13 -9.74 -24.50
C THR A 286 -21.94 -9.09 -25.62
N ALA A 287 -22.28 -9.86 -26.66
CA ALA A 287 -22.99 -9.38 -27.84
C ALA A 287 -24.21 -8.51 -27.47
N GLY A 288 -24.25 -7.30 -28.01
CA GLY A 288 -25.29 -6.31 -27.74
C GLY A 288 -24.99 -5.34 -26.59
N THR A 289 -23.89 -5.51 -25.85
CA THR A 289 -23.47 -4.57 -24.80
C THR A 289 -22.52 -3.51 -25.37
N PRO A 290 -22.92 -2.22 -25.46
CA PRO A 290 -22.06 -1.16 -25.95
C PRO A 290 -20.86 -0.90 -25.03
N ALA A 291 -19.78 -0.31 -25.56
CA ALA A 291 -18.73 0.30 -24.74
C ALA A 291 -19.28 1.47 -23.90
N GLY A 292 -18.71 1.71 -22.73
CA GLY A 292 -19.17 2.70 -21.75
C GLY A 292 -20.35 2.23 -20.89
N THR A 293 -20.68 0.94 -20.92
CA THR A 293 -21.74 0.38 -20.05
C THR A 293 -21.16 0.05 -18.68
N ASP A 294 -21.63 0.72 -17.64
CA ASP A 294 -21.27 0.45 -16.24
C ASP A 294 -21.48 -1.03 -15.88
N LEU A 295 -20.42 -1.67 -15.40
CA LEU A 295 -20.45 -3.05 -14.92
C LEU A 295 -20.96 -3.11 -13.48
N ARG A 296 -21.71 -4.17 -13.19
CA ARG A 296 -22.30 -4.45 -11.88
C ARG A 296 -22.31 -5.95 -11.60
N ASP A 297 -22.63 -6.32 -10.37
CA ASP A 297 -22.88 -7.72 -10.02
C ASP A 297 -23.79 -8.43 -11.04
N GLY A 298 -23.37 -9.62 -11.49
CA GLY A 298 -24.05 -10.40 -12.52
C GLY A 298 -23.72 -10.03 -13.97
N SER A 299 -23.00 -8.93 -14.23
CA SER A 299 -22.60 -8.56 -15.60
C SER A 299 -21.68 -9.62 -16.19
N VAL A 300 -21.83 -9.94 -17.48
CA VAL A 300 -20.94 -10.86 -18.20
C VAL A 300 -20.02 -10.07 -19.10
N VAL A 301 -18.72 -10.33 -18.97
CA VAL A 301 -17.65 -9.67 -19.72
C VAL A 301 -16.65 -10.67 -20.25
N ARG A 302 -15.88 -10.24 -21.24
CA ARG A 302 -14.68 -10.91 -21.74
C ARG A 302 -13.50 -10.01 -21.49
N LEU A 303 -12.36 -10.61 -21.15
CA LEU A 303 -11.12 -9.89 -20.91
C LEU A 303 -10.17 -10.14 -22.08
N ARG A 304 -9.83 -9.09 -22.82
CA ARG A 304 -8.88 -9.16 -23.93
C ARG A 304 -7.52 -8.63 -23.45
N HIS A 305 -6.51 -9.49 -23.45
CA HIS A 305 -5.14 -9.09 -23.16
C HIS A 305 -4.68 -8.05 -24.19
N VAL A 306 -4.26 -6.88 -23.74
CA VAL A 306 -4.02 -5.73 -24.64
C VAL A 306 -2.85 -6.00 -25.58
N SER A 307 -1.73 -6.52 -25.07
CA SER A 307 -0.51 -6.70 -25.87
C SER A 307 -0.65 -7.77 -26.95
N THR A 308 -1.35 -8.86 -26.67
CA THR A 308 -1.45 -10.02 -27.59
C THR A 308 -2.77 -10.07 -28.34
N GLY A 309 -3.77 -9.30 -27.89
CA GLY A 309 -5.12 -9.31 -28.46
C GLY A 309 -5.93 -10.58 -28.15
N ARG A 310 -5.40 -11.50 -27.34
CA ARG A 310 -6.02 -12.78 -26.98
C ARG A 310 -6.99 -12.65 -25.80
N TRP A 311 -7.97 -13.53 -25.75
CA TRP A 311 -9.06 -13.55 -24.78
C TRP A 311 -8.79 -14.52 -23.64
N LEU A 312 -8.95 -14.03 -22.41
CA LEU A 312 -8.94 -14.86 -21.21
C LEU A 312 -10.06 -15.89 -21.29
N ARG A 313 -9.69 -17.18 -21.20
CA ARG A 313 -10.62 -18.29 -21.33
C ARG A 313 -10.31 -19.41 -20.37
N SER A 314 -11.27 -20.31 -20.22
CA SER A 314 -11.07 -21.57 -19.51
C SER A 314 -11.91 -22.68 -20.13
N SER A 315 -11.48 -23.93 -19.99
CA SER A 315 -12.19 -25.08 -20.58
C SER A 315 -12.29 -26.21 -19.55
N ALA A 316 -13.45 -26.86 -19.46
CA ALA A 316 -13.61 -28.03 -18.62
C ALA A 316 -12.67 -29.16 -19.05
N GLY A 317 -12.13 -29.91 -18.09
CA GLY A 317 -11.29 -31.08 -18.35
C GLY A 317 -9.81 -30.78 -18.65
N VAL A 318 -9.42 -29.52 -18.83
CA VAL A 318 -8.02 -29.12 -18.98
C VAL A 318 -7.45 -28.73 -17.61
N GLN A 319 -6.38 -29.40 -17.18
CA GLN A 319 -5.78 -29.20 -15.87
C GLN A 319 -4.61 -28.23 -15.91
N SER A 320 -4.50 -27.39 -14.88
CA SER A 320 -3.40 -26.47 -14.68
C SER A 320 -2.10 -27.23 -14.30
N PRO A 321 -0.92 -26.66 -14.59
CA PRO A 321 0.36 -27.37 -14.48
C PRO A 321 0.77 -27.78 -13.05
N LEU A 322 0.38 -27.01 -12.03
CA LEU A 322 0.89 -27.19 -10.65
C LEU A 322 -0.18 -27.71 -9.69
N SER A 323 -1.35 -27.07 -9.66
CA SER A 323 -2.41 -27.42 -8.71
C SER A 323 -3.44 -28.40 -9.25
N HIS A 324 -3.36 -28.75 -10.55
CA HIS A 324 -4.32 -29.59 -11.27
C HIS A 324 -5.77 -29.09 -11.18
N GLN A 325 -5.95 -27.80 -10.94
CA GLN A 325 -7.24 -27.11 -11.05
C GLN A 325 -7.61 -26.89 -12.52
N GLN A 326 -8.74 -26.23 -12.82
CA GLN A 326 -9.08 -25.95 -14.20
C GLN A 326 -8.10 -24.93 -14.78
N GLN A 327 -7.51 -25.21 -15.94
CA GLN A 327 -6.56 -24.30 -16.57
C GLN A 327 -7.24 -23.02 -17.06
N VAL A 328 -6.56 -21.89 -16.90
CA VAL A 328 -6.95 -20.61 -17.50
C VAL A 328 -5.87 -20.21 -18.49
N SER A 329 -6.27 -19.86 -19.71
CA SER A 329 -5.37 -19.58 -20.83
C SER A 329 -5.83 -18.33 -21.57
N ALA A 330 -5.03 -17.85 -22.51
CA ALA A 330 -5.46 -16.84 -23.49
C ALA A 330 -5.48 -17.43 -24.92
N SER A 331 -6.48 -17.06 -25.72
CA SER A 331 -6.61 -17.53 -27.13
C SER A 331 -7.18 -16.47 -28.07
N ASP A 332 -7.06 -16.67 -29.38
CA ASP A 332 -7.59 -15.72 -30.36
C ASP A 332 -9.14 -15.73 -30.47
N THR A 333 -9.81 -16.71 -29.85
CA THR A 333 -11.27 -16.91 -29.98
C THR A 333 -12.05 -16.26 -28.83
N ALA A 334 -13.04 -15.42 -29.19
CA ALA A 334 -14.00 -14.81 -28.28
C ALA A 334 -15.34 -15.58 -28.26
N ASP A 335 -15.30 -16.84 -27.83
CA ASP A 335 -16.49 -17.71 -27.71
C ASP A 335 -17.02 -17.76 -26.27
N ALA A 336 -17.97 -18.65 -25.99
CA ALA A 336 -18.55 -18.83 -24.66
C ALA A 336 -17.53 -19.29 -23.60
N ALA A 337 -16.36 -19.82 -24.00
CA ALA A 337 -15.29 -20.18 -23.07
C ALA A 337 -14.48 -18.94 -22.62
N ALA A 338 -14.74 -17.77 -23.20
CA ALA A 338 -14.17 -16.49 -22.80
C ALA A 338 -15.15 -15.63 -21.96
N ASP A 339 -16.34 -16.14 -21.65
CA ASP A 339 -17.35 -15.40 -20.89
C ASP A 339 -17.12 -15.54 -19.38
N TRP A 340 -16.96 -14.40 -18.71
CA TRP A 340 -16.77 -14.28 -17.26
C TRP A 340 -17.85 -13.41 -16.65
N ARG A 341 -18.61 -13.96 -15.72
CA ARG A 341 -19.58 -13.21 -14.90
C ARG A 341 -18.86 -12.53 -13.75
N VAL A 342 -19.14 -11.26 -13.54
CA VAL A 342 -18.64 -10.47 -12.42
C VAL A 342 -19.52 -10.71 -11.20
N GLU A 343 -18.91 -11.08 -10.09
CA GLU A 343 -19.57 -11.08 -8.78
C GLU A 343 -18.91 -10.01 -7.90
N VAL A 344 -19.68 -9.07 -7.39
CA VAL A 344 -19.18 -7.93 -6.59
C VAL A 344 -19.60 -8.10 -5.14
N VAL A 345 -18.67 -7.89 -4.21
CA VAL A 345 -19.02 -7.91 -2.78
C VAL A 345 -20.16 -6.92 -2.46
N ASP A 346 -21.20 -7.43 -1.80
CA ASP A 346 -22.44 -6.74 -1.44
C ASP A 346 -23.35 -6.31 -2.61
N ALA A 347 -23.27 -6.98 -3.77
CA ALA A 347 -24.14 -6.76 -4.94
C ALA A 347 -24.18 -5.30 -5.43
N ARG A 348 -23.03 -4.63 -5.39
CA ARG A 348 -22.86 -3.22 -5.77
C ARG A 348 -22.44 -3.07 -7.24
N PRO A 349 -22.53 -1.87 -7.83
CA PRO A 349 -21.83 -1.61 -9.09
C PRO A 349 -20.33 -1.86 -8.91
N TRP A 350 -19.66 -2.31 -9.96
CA TRP A 350 -18.22 -2.57 -9.92
C TRP A 350 -17.48 -1.23 -9.89
N THR A 351 -16.86 -0.91 -8.75
CA THR A 351 -15.93 0.21 -8.63
C THR A 351 -14.49 -0.28 -8.51
N ALA A 352 -13.51 0.58 -8.79
CA ALA A 352 -12.12 0.20 -8.74
C ALA A 352 -11.68 -0.34 -7.37
N GLY A 353 -12.22 0.21 -6.28
CA GLY A 353 -11.92 -0.22 -4.91
C GLY A 353 -12.73 -1.43 -4.42
N ALA A 354 -13.60 -2.01 -5.25
CA ALA A 354 -14.39 -3.17 -4.87
C ALA A 354 -13.55 -4.46 -4.91
N ARG A 355 -13.97 -5.44 -4.09
CA ARG A 355 -13.58 -6.84 -4.28
C ARG A 355 -14.54 -7.49 -5.25
N VAL A 356 -13.99 -8.16 -6.25
CA VAL A 356 -14.76 -8.88 -7.26
C VAL A 356 -14.24 -10.29 -7.46
N ARG A 357 -15.11 -11.17 -7.93
CA ARG A 357 -14.73 -12.43 -8.57
C ARG A 357 -15.07 -12.36 -10.04
N LEU A 358 -14.27 -13.03 -10.85
CA LEU A 358 -14.57 -13.33 -12.23
C LEU A 358 -14.90 -14.81 -12.30
N VAL A 359 -16.15 -15.14 -12.63
CA VAL A 359 -16.62 -16.52 -12.69
C VAL A 359 -16.81 -16.95 -14.11
N HIS A 360 -16.11 -17.99 -14.51
CA HIS A 360 -16.23 -18.55 -15.84
C HIS A 360 -17.66 -19.09 -16.05
N VAL A 361 -18.38 -18.57 -17.03
CA VAL A 361 -19.82 -18.84 -17.20
C VAL A 361 -20.08 -20.32 -17.48
N ALA A 362 -19.29 -20.95 -18.34
CA ALA A 362 -19.56 -22.32 -18.79
C ALA A 362 -19.28 -23.40 -17.73
N THR A 363 -18.39 -23.15 -16.75
CA THR A 363 -17.96 -24.18 -15.78
C THR A 363 -18.12 -23.80 -14.32
N ASP A 364 -18.56 -22.55 -14.07
CA ASP A 364 -18.80 -21.93 -12.76
C ASP A 364 -17.58 -21.92 -11.81
N VAL A 365 -16.38 -22.04 -12.37
CA VAL A 365 -15.13 -21.88 -11.62
C VAL A 365 -14.77 -20.39 -11.51
N ALA A 366 -14.24 -19.98 -10.35
CA ALA A 366 -13.74 -18.62 -10.19
C ALA A 366 -12.29 -18.51 -10.68
N LEU A 367 -11.95 -17.38 -11.30
CA LEU A 367 -10.56 -17.00 -11.55
C LEU A 367 -9.83 -16.91 -10.21
N HIS A 368 -8.78 -17.71 -10.08
CA HIS A 368 -8.08 -17.99 -8.83
C HIS A 368 -6.58 -17.85 -9.03
N SER A 369 -5.86 -17.43 -7.99
CA SER A 369 -4.40 -17.47 -8.01
C SER A 369 -3.83 -17.74 -6.63
N HIS A 370 -2.65 -18.36 -6.60
CA HIS A 370 -2.02 -18.78 -5.36
C HIS A 370 -0.50 -18.79 -5.52
N ARG A 371 0.23 -19.03 -4.43
CA ARG A 371 1.70 -18.86 -4.41
C ARG A 371 2.48 -20.01 -5.07
N ALA A 372 1.82 -20.89 -5.81
CA ALA A 372 2.50 -21.91 -6.59
C ALA A 372 3.11 -21.26 -7.84
N SER A 373 4.38 -21.54 -8.07
CA SER A 373 5.13 -21.05 -9.23
C SER A 373 6.20 -22.08 -9.59
N ASP A 374 6.51 -22.22 -10.87
CA ASP A 374 7.58 -23.07 -11.36
C ASP A 374 8.45 -22.30 -12.38
N PRO A 375 9.78 -22.46 -12.34
CA PRO A 375 10.69 -21.80 -13.29
C PRO A 375 10.36 -22.05 -14.76
N ARG A 376 9.88 -23.24 -15.10
CA ARG A 376 9.64 -23.67 -16.48
C ARG A 376 8.17 -23.60 -16.85
N LEU A 377 7.28 -24.04 -15.97
CA LEU A 377 5.86 -24.19 -16.28
C LEU A 377 5.08 -22.87 -16.13
N THR A 378 5.56 -21.94 -15.31
CA THR A 378 4.90 -20.63 -15.11
C THR A 378 5.89 -19.46 -15.16
N ALA A 379 7.09 -19.66 -15.70
CA ALA A 379 8.13 -18.62 -15.82
C ALA A 379 8.44 -17.89 -14.49
N HIS A 380 8.47 -18.62 -13.37
CA HIS A 380 8.62 -18.07 -12.01
C HIS A 380 7.47 -17.18 -11.53
N GLN A 381 6.34 -17.15 -12.24
CA GLN A 381 5.16 -16.38 -11.88
C GLN A 381 4.13 -17.26 -11.18
N GLN A 382 3.19 -16.64 -10.46
CA GLN A 382 2.14 -17.39 -9.77
C GLN A 382 1.18 -18.03 -10.78
N GLU A 383 0.77 -19.27 -10.51
CA GLU A 383 -0.26 -19.96 -11.28
C GLU A 383 -1.60 -19.21 -11.18
N VAL A 384 -2.30 -19.09 -12.31
CA VAL A 384 -3.70 -18.64 -12.38
C VAL A 384 -4.55 -19.78 -12.91
N THR A 385 -5.69 -20.01 -12.25
CA THR A 385 -6.54 -21.18 -12.47
C THR A 385 -8.02 -20.82 -12.36
N GLY A 386 -8.87 -21.79 -12.69
CA GLY A 386 -10.28 -21.81 -12.38
C GLY A 386 -10.55 -22.74 -11.20
N TYR A 387 -11.01 -22.20 -10.07
CA TYR A 387 -11.28 -22.98 -8.86
C TYR A 387 -12.77 -23.10 -8.54
N ARG A 388 -13.27 -24.34 -8.42
CA ARG A 388 -14.69 -24.62 -8.15
C ARG A 388 -15.09 -24.42 -6.70
N LYS A 389 -14.23 -24.80 -5.73
CA LYS A 389 -14.64 -24.82 -4.32
C LYS A 389 -14.87 -23.43 -3.75
N ARG A 390 -14.32 -22.40 -4.41
CA ARG A 390 -14.25 -20.99 -3.96
C ARG A 390 -13.52 -20.86 -2.63
N ASP A 391 -12.65 -19.88 -2.54
CA ASP A 391 -11.93 -19.58 -1.29
C ASP A 391 -11.57 -18.10 -1.28
N VAL A 392 -10.62 -17.71 -0.46
CA VAL A 392 -10.19 -16.31 -0.43
C VAL A 392 -9.37 -15.94 -1.68
N ASN A 393 -8.74 -16.91 -2.35
CA ASN A 393 -7.79 -16.69 -3.45
C ASN A 393 -8.46 -16.45 -4.81
N ASP A 394 -9.78 -16.27 -4.84
CA ASP A 394 -10.55 -15.86 -6.02
C ASP A 394 -10.96 -14.37 -5.99
N TRP A 395 -10.47 -13.61 -5.01
CA TRP A 395 -10.74 -12.18 -4.89
C TRP A 395 -9.74 -11.34 -5.68
N TRP A 396 -10.28 -10.47 -6.53
CA TRP A 396 -9.55 -9.50 -7.34
C TRP A 396 -10.03 -8.07 -7.04
N THR A 397 -9.18 -7.08 -7.37
CA THR A 397 -9.51 -5.66 -7.30
C THR A 397 -8.79 -4.90 -8.41
N VAL A 398 -9.26 -3.71 -8.77
CA VAL A 398 -8.61 -2.90 -9.82
C VAL A 398 -7.44 -2.14 -9.25
N LEU A 399 -6.30 -2.21 -9.94
CA LEU A 399 -5.05 -1.54 -9.57
C LEU A 399 -4.70 -0.37 -10.51
N GLU A 400 -5.15 -0.43 -11.76
CA GLU A 400 -5.02 0.62 -12.77
C GLU A 400 -6.30 0.63 -13.61
N LEU A 401 -6.80 1.82 -13.93
CA LEU A 401 -7.98 2.04 -14.77
C LEU A 401 -7.68 3.17 -15.77
N SER A 402 -7.87 2.90 -17.06
CA SER A 402 -7.54 3.83 -18.14
C SER A 402 -8.52 3.82 -19.30
#